data_AF-A0A7M6DMZ5-F1
#
_entry.id   AF-A0A7M6DMZ5-F1
#
_cell.length_a   1.000
_cell.length_b   1.000
_cell.length_c   1.000
_cell.angle_alpha   90.00
_cell.angle_beta   90.00
_cell.angle_gamma   90.00
#
_symmetry.space_group_name_H-M   'P 1'
#
loop_
_entity.id
_entity.type
_entity.pdbx_description
1 polymer ?
#
loop_
_entity_poly.entity_id
_entity_poly.type
_entity_poly.pdbx_seq_one_letter_code
_entity_poly.pdbx_strand_id
1 'polypeptide(L)'
;MKLLENQSKQCFLDMETHLRALLLKINTCESMLQPLPNECSFQVLVHTKRLTLSQMQESSTFMDFPWIRSENTNKSQQGKDEPVIIPIRSCSTQAFVLQCFVEEKKTKK
;
A
#
# COMPACT_ATOMS: atom_id res chain seq x y z
N MET A 1 -5.96 23.17 27.87
CA MET A 1 -4.80 22.31 27.55
C MET A 1 -5.14 20.81 27.62
N LYS A 2 -5.66 20.27 28.73
CA LYS A 2 -6.02 18.83 28.87
C LYS A 2 -7.02 18.27 27.84
N LEU A 3 -7.94 19.09 27.32
CA LEU A 3 -8.94 18.65 26.33
C LEU A 3 -8.32 18.34 24.95
N LEU A 4 -7.33 19.14 24.53
CA LEU A 4 -6.62 18.92 23.25
C LEU A 4 -5.76 17.66 23.32
N GLU A 5 -5.06 17.44 24.44
CA GLU A 5 -4.30 16.21 24.68
C GLU A 5 -5.19 14.96 24.70
N ASN A 6 -6.40 15.07 25.24
CA ASN A 6 -7.37 13.96 25.25
C ASN A 6 -7.87 13.64 23.84
N GLN A 7 -8.15 14.67 23.04
CA GLN A 7 -8.53 14.47 21.63
C GLN A 7 -7.41 13.82 20.80
N SER A 8 -6.15 14.21 21.01
CA SER A 8 -5.02 13.57 20.34
C SER A 8 -4.89 12.09 20.72
N LYS A 9 -5.03 11.75 22.01
CA LYS A 9 -5.00 10.36 22.48
C LYS A 9 -6.11 9.51 21.86
N GLN A 10 -7.33 10.03 21.82
CA GLN A 10 -8.45 9.33 21.20
C GLN A 10 -8.23 9.11 19.69
N CYS A 11 -7.66 10.10 18.99
CA CYS A 11 -7.31 10.00 17.58
C CYS A 11 -6.27 8.89 17.31
N PHE A 12 -5.22 8.79 18.14
CA PHE A 12 -4.21 7.74 17.97
C PHE A 12 -4.75 6.34 18.29
N LEU A 13 -5.64 6.21 19.29
CA LEU A 13 -6.28 4.94 19.59
C LEU A 13 -7.21 4.48 18.46
N ASP A 14 -7.94 5.42 17.85
CA ASP A 14 -8.78 5.14 16.69
C ASP A 14 -7.94 4.73 15.47
N MET A 15 -6.82 5.40 15.23
CA MET A 15 -5.83 5.00 14.23
C MET A 15 -5.31 3.57 14.47
N GLU A 16 -4.86 3.27 15.69
CA GLU A 16 -4.34 1.94 16.05
C GLU A 16 -5.39 0.84 15.83
N THR A 17 -6.65 1.12 16.18
CA THR A 17 -7.77 0.21 15.98
C THR A 17 -7.99 -0.09 14.50
N HIS A 18 -7.98 0.94 13.66
CA HIS A 18 -8.13 0.79 12.21
C HIS A 18 -6.96 0.04 11.57
N LEU A 19 -5.73 0.31 12.02
CA LEU A 19 -4.53 -0.38 11.54
C LEU A 19 -4.51 -1.87 11.96
N ARG A 20 -4.89 -2.20 13.21
CA ARG A 20 -5.06 -3.61 13.63
C ARG A 20 -6.06 -4.34 12.75
N ALA A 21 -7.17 -3.69 12.45
CA ALA A 21 -8.24 -4.29 11.68
C ALA A 21 -7.89 -4.37 10.18
N LEU A 22 -6.93 -3.59 9.69
CA LEU A 22 -6.27 -3.80 8.39
C LEU A 22 -5.38 -5.04 8.41
N LEU A 23 -4.52 -5.19 9.43
CA LEU A 23 -3.65 -6.38 9.56
C LEU A 23 -4.46 -7.68 9.63
N LEU A 24 -5.59 -7.68 10.34
CA LEU A 24 -6.48 -8.83 10.37
C LEU A 24 -7.04 -9.16 8.97
N LYS A 25 -7.41 -8.13 8.19
CA LYS A 25 -7.87 -8.34 6.81
C LYS A 25 -6.77 -8.90 5.92
N ILE A 26 -5.54 -8.40 6.03
CA ILE A 26 -4.37 -8.94 5.30
C ILE A 26 -4.14 -10.42 5.68
N ASN A 27 -4.18 -10.77 6.96
CA ASN A 27 -4.00 -12.16 7.40
C ASN A 27 -5.07 -13.13 6.87
N THR A 28 -6.25 -12.63 6.49
CA THR A 28 -7.37 -13.45 6.02
C THR A 28 -7.64 -13.31 4.51
N CYS A 29 -6.90 -12.43 3.81
CA CYS A 29 -7.26 -12.10 2.44
C CYS A 29 -6.97 -13.19 1.44
N GLU A 30 -6.10 -14.15 1.77
CA GLU A 30 -5.81 -15.33 0.94
C GLU A 30 -7.08 -16.05 0.48
N SER A 31 -8.10 -16.14 1.34
CA SER A 31 -9.39 -16.77 1.00
C SER A 31 -10.15 -16.09 -0.15
N MET A 32 -9.81 -14.84 -0.48
CA MET A 32 -10.42 -14.06 -1.55
C MET A 32 -9.56 -13.99 -2.82
N LEU A 33 -8.34 -14.55 -2.79
CA LEU A 33 -7.33 -14.44 -3.84
C LEU A 33 -7.09 -15.81 -4.50
N GLN A 34 -6.57 -15.80 -5.72
CA GLN A 34 -6.07 -16.99 -6.37
C GLN A 34 -4.71 -17.40 -5.78
N PRO A 35 -4.39 -18.70 -5.76
CA PRO A 35 -3.07 -19.17 -5.38
C PRO A 35 -1.97 -18.56 -6.26
N LEU A 36 -0.86 -18.16 -5.63
CA LEU A 36 0.32 -17.69 -6.35
C LEU A 36 1.03 -18.86 -7.04
N PRO A 37 1.68 -18.62 -8.20
CA PRO A 37 2.61 -19.59 -8.79
C PRO A 37 3.75 -19.97 -7.83
N ASN A 38 4.37 -21.12 -8.07
CA ASN A 38 5.60 -21.50 -7.37
C ASN A 38 6.72 -20.48 -7.65
N GLU A 39 7.64 -20.30 -6.69
CA GLU A 39 8.83 -19.45 -6.80
C GLU A 39 8.54 -17.96 -7.05
N CYS A 40 7.50 -17.42 -6.40
CA CYS A 40 7.23 -15.99 -6.45
C CYS A 40 8.26 -15.17 -5.64
N SER A 41 8.61 -14.00 -6.16
CA SER A 41 9.36 -12.95 -5.45
C SER A 41 8.51 -11.67 -5.35
N PHE A 42 8.97 -10.69 -4.58
CA PHE A 42 8.27 -9.42 -4.44
C PHE A 42 9.22 -8.23 -4.64
N GLN A 43 8.62 -7.09 -4.96
CA GLN A 43 9.29 -5.78 -4.99
C GLN A 43 8.36 -4.73 -4.38
N VAL A 44 8.93 -3.63 -3.90
CA VAL A 44 8.17 -2.52 -3.32
C VAL A 44 8.25 -1.31 -4.26
N LEU A 45 7.08 -0.81 -4.65
CA LEU A 45 6.93 0.36 -5.52
C LEU A 45 6.36 1.53 -4.69
N VAL A 46 6.93 2.72 -4.87
CA VAL A 46 6.46 3.95 -4.21
C VAL A 46 6.02 4.95 -5.26
N HIS A 47 4.73 5.28 -5.26
CA HIS A 47 4.16 6.30 -6.16
C HIS A 47 4.14 7.66 -5.47
N THR A 48 4.90 8.62 -5.97
CA THR A 48 4.97 9.98 -5.42
C THR A 48 4.20 10.98 -6.30
N LYS A 49 3.62 12.02 -5.69
CA LYS A 49 2.84 13.05 -6.43
C LYS A 49 3.72 14.00 -7.25
N ARG A 50 5.00 14.19 -6.90
CA ARG A 50 5.98 15.05 -7.61
C ARG A 50 7.36 14.38 -7.63
N LEU A 51 8.30 14.95 -8.40
CA LEU A 51 9.67 14.46 -8.59
C LEU A 51 10.48 14.49 -7.27
N THR A 52 10.34 13.47 -6.43
CA THR A 52 11.04 13.36 -5.14
C THR A 52 12.43 12.73 -5.26
N LEU A 53 12.73 12.07 -6.38
CA LEU A 53 13.98 11.32 -6.56
C LEU A 53 15.22 12.21 -6.38
N SER A 54 15.21 13.44 -6.92
CA SER A 54 16.34 14.37 -6.79
C SER A 54 16.59 14.80 -5.34
N GLN A 55 15.54 14.90 -4.51
CA GLN A 55 15.66 15.27 -3.10
C GLN A 55 16.05 14.07 -2.22
N MET A 56 15.71 12.85 -2.63
CA MET A 56 16.08 11.63 -1.91
C MET A 56 17.56 11.27 -2.10
N GLN A 57 18.14 11.60 -3.25
CA GLN A 57 19.57 11.38 -3.58
C GLN A 57 20.55 12.10 -2.65
N GLU A 58 20.12 13.15 -1.95
CA GLU A 58 20.98 13.94 -1.05
C GLU A 58 21.04 13.37 0.39
N SER A 59 20.24 12.35 0.71
CA SER A 59 20.23 11.74 2.04
C SER A 59 21.27 10.62 2.16
N SER A 60 22.01 10.57 3.28
CA SER A 60 23.00 9.51 3.54
C SER A 60 22.40 8.10 3.51
N THR A 61 21.14 7.96 3.93
CA THR A 61 20.37 6.71 3.89
C THR A 61 20.16 6.18 2.46
N PHE A 62 20.19 7.05 1.45
CA PHE A 62 20.02 6.65 0.05
C PHE A 62 21.24 5.88 -0.51
N MET A 63 22.44 6.12 0.03
CA MET A 63 23.67 5.51 -0.48
C MET A 63 23.80 4.03 -0.14
N ASP A 64 23.26 3.59 1.00
CA ASP A 64 23.32 2.19 1.44
C ASP A 64 22.21 1.32 0.82
N PHE A 65 21.10 1.93 0.38
CA PHE A 65 19.98 1.25 -0.28
C PHE A 65 19.38 2.13 -1.39
N PRO A 66 19.96 2.11 -2.60
CA PRO A 66 19.61 3.04 -3.66
C PRO A 66 18.22 2.73 -4.25
N TRP A 67 17.38 3.77 -4.34
CA TRP A 67 16.10 3.68 -5.06
C TRP A 67 16.30 4.04 -6.52
N ILE A 68 15.79 3.22 -7.42
CA ILE A 68 15.79 3.50 -8.86
C ILE A 68 14.41 3.91 -9.34
N ARG A 69 14.35 4.71 -10.39
CA ARG A 69 13.09 5.02 -11.06
C ARG A 69 12.57 3.74 -11.69
N SER A 70 11.36 3.34 -11.32
CA SER A 70 10.69 2.21 -11.99
C SER A 70 10.49 2.54 -13.48
N GLU A 71 10.84 1.59 -14.34
CA GLU A 71 10.46 1.65 -15.76
C GLU A 71 8.93 1.71 -15.85
N ASN A 72 8.39 2.47 -16.81
CA ASN A 72 6.94 2.66 -16.92
C ASN A 72 6.20 1.31 -17.07
N THR A 73 5.75 0.72 -15.96
CA THR A 73 4.86 -0.45 -15.90
C THR A 73 3.47 -0.13 -16.46
N ASN A 74 3.19 1.15 -16.73
CA ASN A 74 1.98 1.63 -17.40
C ASN A 74 1.90 1.26 -18.89
N LYS A 75 2.97 0.70 -19.48
CA LYS A 75 2.89 0.13 -20.82
C LYS A 75 2.28 -1.28 -20.72
N SER A 76 1.04 -1.39 -21.20
CA SER A 76 0.39 -2.64 -21.66
C SER A 76 -0.43 -3.44 -20.65
N GLN A 77 -1.56 -2.92 -20.13
CA GLN A 77 -2.64 -3.76 -19.58
C GLN A 77 -4.04 -3.21 -19.92
N GLN A 78 -4.25 -2.71 -21.14
CA GLN A 78 -5.61 -2.40 -21.64
C GLN A 78 -6.21 -3.65 -22.28
N GLY A 79 -7.43 -4.02 -21.87
CA GLY A 79 -8.17 -5.15 -22.44
C GLY A 79 -8.05 -6.44 -21.61
N LYS A 80 -7.65 -7.55 -22.23
CA LYS A 80 -7.68 -8.88 -21.59
C LYS A 80 -6.71 -9.05 -20.41
N ASP A 81 -5.70 -8.19 -20.30
CA ASP A 81 -4.67 -8.23 -19.26
C ASP A 81 -4.94 -7.25 -18.11
N GLU A 82 -6.09 -6.57 -18.07
CA GLU A 82 -6.41 -5.63 -16.99
C GLU A 82 -6.59 -6.38 -15.64
N PRO A 83 -5.88 -5.96 -14.57
CA PRO A 83 -6.00 -6.59 -13.27
C PRO A 83 -7.39 -6.33 -12.65
N VAL A 84 -7.89 -7.30 -11.91
CA VAL A 84 -9.08 -7.17 -11.07
C VAL A 84 -8.69 -6.52 -9.76
N ILE A 85 -9.39 -5.44 -9.39
CA ILE A 85 -9.21 -4.78 -8.10
C ILE A 85 -10.05 -5.50 -7.04
N ILE A 86 -9.39 -6.05 -6.03
CA ILE A 86 -10.02 -6.71 -4.90
C ILE A 86 -9.84 -5.82 -3.67
N PRO A 87 -10.91 -5.17 -3.16
CA PRO A 87 -10.80 -4.29 -2.00
C PRO A 87 -10.54 -5.10 -0.72
N ILE A 88 -9.54 -4.72 0.05
CA ILE A 88 -9.20 -5.35 1.33
C ILE A 88 -9.83 -4.58 2.49
N ARG A 89 -9.57 -3.26 2.54
CA ARG A 89 -10.12 -2.38 3.57
C ARG A 89 -9.98 -0.92 3.18
N SER A 90 -10.92 -0.11 3.63
CA SER A 90 -10.83 1.35 3.64
C SER A 90 -11.09 1.89 5.03
N CYS A 91 -10.41 2.96 5.42
CA CYS A 91 -10.69 3.70 6.64
C CYS A 91 -10.42 5.19 6.46
N SER A 92 -11.17 5.97 7.21
CA SER A 92 -11.08 7.42 7.24
C SER A 92 -11.13 7.84 8.70
N THR A 93 -9.99 8.26 9.22
CA THR A 93 -9.84 8.78 10.59
C THR A 93 -9.50 10.26 10.51
N GLN A 94 -9.46 10.95 11.65
CA GLN A 94 -8.97 12.33 11.70
C GLN A 94 -7.48 12.42 11.35
N ALA A 95 -6.68 11.38 11.62
CA ALA A 95 -5.24 11.37 11.36
C ALA A 95 -4.88 11.03 9.91
N PHE A 96 -5.63 10.13 9.27
CA PHE A 96 -5.33 9.68 7.91
C PHE A 96 -6.54 9.06 7.22
N VAL A 97 -6.48 9.02 5.89
CA VAL A 97 -7.39 8.27 5.03
C VAL A 97 -6.55 7.20 4.31
N LEU A 98 -6.97 5.93 4.41
CA LEU A 98 -6.25 4.80 3.83
C LEU A 98 -7.21 3.87 3.10
N GLN A 99 -6.79 3.45 1.91
CA GLN A 99 -7.43 2.39 1.14
C GLN A 99 -6.37 1.33 0.84
N CYS A 100 -6.72 0.07 1.06
CA CYS A 100 -5.89 -1.09 0.77
C CYS A 100 -6.68 -2.01 -0.15
N PHE A 101 -6.06 -2.40 -1.26
CA PHE A 101 -6.62 -3.28 -2.27
C PHE A 101 -5.50 -4.14 -2.88
N VAL A 102 -5.90 -5.24 -3.50
CA VAL A 102 -5.03 -6.12 -4.28
C VAL A 102 -5.37 -5.95 -5.76
N GLU A 103 -4.33 -5.84 -6.59
CA GLU A 103 -4.45 -5.95 -8.04
C GLU A 103 -4.12 -7.41 -8.43
N GLU A 104 -5.13 -8.18 -8.84
CA GLU A 104 -4.97 -9.58 -9.20
C GLU A 104 -5.13 -9.77 -10.72
N LYS A 105 -4.16 -10.42 -11.37
CA LYS A 105 -4.28 -10.74 -12.80
C LYS A 105 -5.34 -11.82 -13.01
N LYS A 106 -6.19 -11.66 -14.03
CA LYS A 106 -7.09 -12.74 -14.46
C LYS A 106 -6.28 -13.90 -15.02
N THR A 107 -6.06 -14.93 -14.23
CA THR A 107 -5.61 -16.23 -14.74
C THR A 107 -6.78 -16.93 -15.43
N LYS A 108 -6.60 -17.35 -16.68
CA LYS A 108 -7.55 -18.28 -17.30
C LYS A 108 -7.42 -19.62 -16.57
N LYS A 109 -8.54 -20.13 -16.06
CA LYS A 109 -8.68 -21.56 -15.74
C LYS A 109 -8.60 -22.39 -17.02
#